data_AF-K8XTU5-F1
#
_entry.id   AF-K8XTU5-F1
#
_cell.length_a   1.000
_cell.length_b   1.000
_cell.length_c   1.000
_cell.angle_alpha   90.00
_cell.angle_beta   90.00
_cell.angle_gamma   90.00
#
_symmetry.space_group_name_H-M   'P 1'
#
loop_
_entity.id
_entity.type
_entity.pdbx_description
1 polymer ?
#
loop_
_entity_poly.entity_id
_entity_poly.type
_entity_poly.pdbx_seq_one_letter_code
_entity_poly.pdbx_strand_id
1 'polypeptide(L)'
;MIILKALIVFEILIFGNLLLAQQTIKKSESDLEKKVAQEVKKIREISGISGELMFELPRTSPPQIIPEPIVKLEKMGMAIIPFLLPYLSDTSEMRAVREHGNGNRRVVIVNEYIGYIINEIADHEFYLPGKTDEDDGILLGDEGLIDMDTIHAFQTLIANWYQKNKNKSPEERKREEYRLSLENKIKVFFKYYSDESEMIECATALGKIGNPKSAKTLRKVANYVSSYLFYKREATSLTIHDLFIVHEALAKLGHKKEALVRLNELKKDYLEEMNGDTQKKFLENLKKAEKW
;
A
#
# COMPACT_ATOMS: atom_id res chain seq x y z
N MET A 1 45.77 -32.57 -15.97
CA MET A 1 45.08 -32.20 -17.24
C MET A 1 43.58 -32.52 -17.24
N ILE A 2 43.13 -33.62 -16.63
CA ILE A 2 41.70 -34.02 -16.58
C ILE A 2 40.85 -33.04 -15.76
N ILE A 3 41.34 -32.59 -14.60
CA ILE A 3 40.62 -31.66 -13.71
C ILE A 3 40.37 -30.30 -14.37
N LEU A 4 41.37 -29.76 -15.08
CA LEU A 4 41.24 -28.50 -15.81
C LEU A 4 40.22 -28.59 -16.96
N LYS A 5 40.18 -29.73 -17.66
CA LYS A 5 39.18 -29.98 -18.71
C LYS A 5 37.76 -30.11 -18.11
N ALA A 6 37.61 -30.73 -16.95
CA ALA A 6 36.33 -30.85 -16.27
C ALA A 6 35.79 -29.49 -15.79
N LEU A 7 36.66 -28.62 -15.26
CA LEU A 7 36.29 -27.26 -14.85
C LEU A 7 35.81 -26.40 -16.03
N ILE A 8 36.52 -26.44 -17.17
CA ILE A 8 36.13 -25.71 -18.38
C ILE A 8 34.76 -26.19 -18.90
N VAL A 9 34.51 -27.50 -18.91
CA VAL A 9 33.21 -28.06 -19.32
C VAL A 9 32.08 -27.61 -18.37
N PHE A 10 32.34 -27.57 -17.07
CA PHE A 10 31.37 -27.13 -16.07
C PHE A 10 31.00 -25.64 -16.22
N GLU A 11 31.98 -24.77 -16.46
CA GLU A 11 31.73 -23.35 -16.72
C GLU A 11 30.91 -23.14 -18.00
N ILE A 12 31.24 -23.83 -19.10
CA ILE A 12 30.48 -23.75 -20.35
C ILE A 12 29.02 -24.20 -20.15
N LEU A 13 28.79 -25.24 -19.34
CA LEU A 13 27.44 -25.70 -19.00
C LEU A 13 26.65 -24.66 -18.19
N ILE A 14 27.28 -24.00 -17.22
CA ILE A 14 26.63 -22.93 -16.44
C ILE A 14 26.27 -21.74 -17.33
N PHE A 15 27.22 -21.27 -18.14
CA PHE A 15 26.98 -20.15 -19.06
C PHE A 15 25.94 -20.47 -20.13
N GLY A 16 25.94 -21.69 -20.68
CA GLY A 16 24.95 -22.15 -21.64
C GLY A 16 23.54 -22.17 -21.05
N ASN A 17 23.37 -22.68 -19.83
CA ASN A 17 22.09 -22.68 -19.13
C ASN A 17 21.61 -21.26 -18.78
N LEU A 18 22.53 -20.38 -18.38
CA LEU A 18 22.21 -18.97 -18.09
C LEU A 18 21.74 -18.23 -19.36
N LEU A 19 22.41 -18.45 -20.49
CA LEU A 19 22.04 -17.86 -21.78
C LEU A 19 20.65 -18.33 -22.24
N LEU A 20 20.40 -19.65 -22.14
CA LEU A 20 19.09 -20.24 -22.49
C LEU A 20 17.97 -19.71 -21.57
N ALA A 21 18.24 -19.56 -20.27
CA ALA A 21 17.29 -18.96 -19.33
C ALA A 21 16.97 -17.50 -19.72
N GLN A 22 17.98 -16.68 -20.03
CA GLN A 22 17.78 -15.31 -20.47
C GLN A 22 16.99 -15.22 -21.79
N GLN A 23 17.28 -16.08 -22.77
CA GLN A 23 16.53 -16.13 -24.02
C GLN A 23 15.08 -16.55 -23.81
N THR A 24 14.84 -17.51 -22.92
CA THR A 24 13.49 -17.99 -22.57
C THR A 24 12.68 -16.89 -21.89
N ILE A 25 13.28 -16.14 -20.95
CA ILE A 25 12.65 -14.99 -20.29
C ILE A 25 12.28 -13.92 -21.32
N LYS A 26 13.22 -13.50 -22.17
CA LYS A 26 12.95 -12.49 -23.21
C LYS A 26 11.84 -12.90 -24.18
N LYS A 27 11.81 -14.17 -24.58
CA LYS A 27 10.75 -14.70 -25.43
C LYS A 27 9.39 -14.64 -24.72
N SER A 28 9.34 -15.04 -23.45
CA SER A 28 8.11 -15.00 -22.65
C SER A 28 7.59 -13.57 -22.44
N GLU A 29 8.48 -12.59 -22.23
CA GLU A 29 8.13 -11.16 -22.13
C GLU A 29 7.56 -10.64 -23.45
N SER A 30 8.20 -10.95 -24.59
CA SER A 30 7.70 -10.55 -25.91
C SER A 30 6.34 -11.18 -26.25
N ASP A 31 6.12 -12.43 -25.87
CA ASP A 31 4.84 -13.10 -26.07
C ASP A 31 3.74 -12.49 -25.17
N LEU A 32 4.09 -12.06 -23.96
CA LEU A 32 3.18 -11.38 -23.05
C LEU A 32 2.83 -9.97 -23.57
N GLU A 33 3.82 -9.19 -24.00
CA GLU A 33 3.64 -7.87 -24.61
C GLU A 33 2.69 -7.94 -25.82
N LYS A 34 2.88 -8.92 -26.71
CA LYS A 34 2.00 -9.13 -27.86
C LYS A 34 0.56 -9.44 -27.45
N LYS A 35 0.37 -10.29 -26.43
CA LYS A 35 -0.97 -10.60 -25.90
C LYS A 35 -1.64 -9.37 -25.30
N VAL A 36 -0.91 -8.59 -24.52
CA VAL A 36 -1.41 -7.32 -23.94
C VAL A 36 -1.83 -6.37 -25.06
N ALA A 37 -0.97 -6.15 -26.07
CA ALA A 37 -1.28 -5.30 -27.20
C ALA A 37 -2.53 -5.75 -27.99
N GLN A 38 -2.70 -7.07 -28.16
CA GLN A 38 -3.89 -7.64 -28.81
C GLN A 38 -5.17 -7.37 -28.02
N GLU A 39 -5.16 -7.56 -26.70
CA GLU A 39 -6.34 -7.32 -25.88
C GLU A 39 -6.64 -5.81 -25.74
N VAL A 40 -5.62 -4.95 -25.61
CA VAL A 40 -5.82 -3.48 -25.61
C VAL A 40 -6.40 -2.99 -26.94
N LYS A 41 -6.00 -3.57 -28.07
CA LYS A 41 -6.63 -3.25 -29.36
C LYS A 41 -8.12 -3.54 -29.35
N LYS A 42 -8.56 -4.65 -28.74
CA LYS A 42 -9.98 -5.00 -28.60
C LYS A 42 -10.71 -4.08 -27.61
N ILE A 43 -10.03 -3.55 -26.60
CA ILE A 43 -10.62 -2.55 -25.70
C ILE A 43 -11.12 -1.34 -26.48
N ARG A 44 -10.34 -0.84 -27.46
CA ARG A 44 -10.75 0.28 -28.32
C ARG A 44 -12.09 0.06 -29.02
N GLU A 45 -12.42 -1.19 -29.29
CA GLU A 45 -13.62 -1.60 -30.02
C GLU A 45 -14.83 -1.81 -29.11
N ILE A 46 -14.65 -1.78 -27.77
CA ILE A 46 -15.74 -1.89 -26.81
C ILE A 46 -16.71 -0.73 -27.02
N SER A 47 -17.99 -1.08 -27.08
CA SER A 47 -19.11 -0.15 -27.23
C SER A 47 -20.18 -0.42 -26.18
N GLY A 48 -20.90 0.62 -25.78
CA GLY A 48 -21.99 0.50 -24.81
C GLY A 48 -22.19 1.80 -24.03
N ILE A 49 -23.13 1.77 -23.08
CA ILE A 49 -23.35 2.86 -22.12
C ILE A 49 -23.16 2.33 -20.69
N SER A 50 -22.31 2.99 -19.90
CA SER A 50 -22.11 2.68 -18.48
C SER A 50 -22.45 3.88 -17.63
N GLY A 51 -22.87 3.64 -16.39
CA GLY A 51 -23.08 4.73 -15.44
C GLY A 51 -21.75 5.32 -14.98
N GLU A 52 -21.77 6.57 -14.54
CA GLU A 52 -20.60 7.31 -14.04
C GLU A 52 -19.78 6.56 -12.99
N LEU A 53 -20.44 5.80 -12.10
CA LEU A 53 -19.80 5.01 -11.04
C LEU A 53 -19.55 3.54 -11.42
N MET A 54 -19.80 3.15 -12.67
CA MET A 54 -19.67 1.77 -13.13
C MET A 54 -18.78 1.71 -14.37
N PHE A 55 -17.62 1.09 -14.27
CA PHE A 55 -16.75 0.81 -15.43
C PHE A 55 -17.27 -0.35 -16.29
N GLU A 56 -18.28 -1.06 -15.80
CA GLU A 56 -18.92 -2.21 -16.42
C GLU A 56 -19.92 -1.75 -17.51
N LEU A 57 -19.60 -2.02 -18.78
CA LEU A 57 -20.48 -1.81 -19.93
C LEU A 57 -21.11 -3.14 -20.38
N PRO A 58 -22.41 -3.21 -20.78
CA PRO A 58 -23.47 -2.21 -20.67
C PRO A 58 -24.62 -2.61 -19.69
N ARG A 59 -25.27 -1.59 -19.10
CA ARG A 59 -26.47 -1.75 -18.26
C ARG A 59 -27.67 -2.27 -19.06
N THR A 60 -28.07 -3.51 -18.78
CA THR A 60 -29.45 -3.94 -18.50
C THR A 60 -29.35 -5.34 -17.84
N SER A 61 -29.55 -5.43 -16.53
CA SER A 61 -29.26 -6.61 -15.68
C SER A 61 -29.87 -7.95 -16.10
N PRO A 62 -29.37 -9.14 -15.64
CA PRO A 62 -28.15 -9.43 -14.85
C PRO A 62 -27.19 -10.43 -15.56
N PRO A 63 -26.00 -10.81 -15.01
CA PRO A 63 -25.06 -10.08 -14.15
C PRO A 63 -24.12 -9.19 -14.97
N GLN A 64 -23.30 -8.42 -14.26
CA GLN A 64 -22.24 -7.54 -14.77
C GLN A 64 -21.39 -8.26 -15.84
N ILE A 65 -21.52 -7.86 -17.11
CA ILE A 65 -20.68 -8.41 -18.17
C ILE A 65 -19.47 -7.50 -18.30
N ILE A 66 -18.42 -7.80 -17.55
CA ILE A 66 -17.11 -7.19 -17.81
C ILE A 66 -16.67 -7.64 -19.22
N PRO A 67 -16.34 -6.72 -20.13
CA PRO A 67 -15.85 -7.07 -21.46
C PRO A 67 -14.73 -8.12 -21.42
N GLU A 68 -14.83 -9.14 -22.26
CA GLU A 68 -13.85 -10.24 -22.33
C GLU A 68 -12.37 -9.79 -22.36
N PRO A 69 -11.96 -8.75 -23.12
CA PRO A 69 -10.55 -8.31 -23.11
C PRO A 69 -10.09 -7.80 -21.74
N ILE A 70 -10.97 -7.17 -20.95
CA ILE A 70 -10.65 -6.70 -19.60
C ILE A 70 -10.41 -7.89 -18.68
N VAL A 71 -11.34 -8.86 -18.66
CA VAL A 71 -11.21 -10.11 -17.88
C VAL A 71 -9.94 -10.87 -18.26
N LYS A 72 -9.55 -10.88 -19.54
CA LYS A 72 -8.32 -11.51 -20.00
C LYS A 72 -7.08 -10.83 -19.43
N LEU A 73 -7.03 -9.50 -19.44
CA LEU A 73 -5.91 -8.73 -18.89
C LEU A 73 -5.82 -8.93 -17.37
N GLU A 74 -6.94 -8.86 -16.65
CA GLU A 74 -6.98 -9.11 -15.20
C GLU A 74 -6.43 -10.50 -14.84
N LYS A 75 -6.81 -11.53 -15.60
CA LYS A 75 -6.29 -12.90 -15.43
C LYS A 75 -4.80 -13.05 -15.68
N MET A 76 -4.19 -12.16 -16.48
CA MET A 76 -2.73 -12.14 -16.66
C MET A 76 -2.01 -11.54 -15.44
N GLY A 77 -2.74 -10.78 -14.62
CA GLY A 77 -2.30 -10.32 -13.30
C GLY A 77 -1.12 -9.33 -13.33
N MET A 78 -0.45 -9.20 -12.19
CA MET A 78 0.59 -8.18 -11.95
C MET A 78 1.68 -8.12 -13.02
N ALA A 79 2.00 -9.25 -13.67
CA ALA A 79 3.05 -9.33 -14.68
C ALA A 79 2.81 -8.40 -15.88
N ILE A 80 1.56 -8.03 -16.16
CA ILE A 80 1.23 -7.19 -17.32
C ILE A 80 1.26 -5.69 -17.06
N ILE A 81 1.31 -5.24 -15.80
CA ILE A 81 1.31 -3.80 -15.46
C ILE A 81 2.34 -3.00 -16.25
N PRO A 82 3.63 -3.42 -16.36
CA PRO A 82 4.62 -2.67 -17.13
C PRO A 82 4.26 -2.50 -18.62
N PHE A 83 3.57 -3.47 -19.21
CA PHE A 83 3.15 -3.44 -20.60
C PHE A 83 1.86 -2.62 -20.82
N LEU A 84 1.10 -2.35 -19.75
CA LEU A 84 -0.06 -1.47 -19.78
C LEU A 84 0.32 0.01 -19.65
N LEU A 85 1.45 0.34 -18.97
CA LEU A 85 1.87 1.73 -18.73
C LEU A 85 1.92 2.62 -19.99
N PRO A 86 2.45 2.18 -21.15
CA PRO A 86 2.48 3.01 -22.34
C PRO A 86 1.09 3.40 -22.84
N TYR A 87 0.08 2.58 -22.59
CA TYR A 87 -1.30 2.84 -23.01
C TYR A 87 -2.03 3.87 -22.13
N LEU A 88 -1.43 4.33 -21.03
CA LEU A 88 -1.92 5.52 -20.31
C LEU A 88 -1.81 6.79 -21.17
N SER A 89 -0.92 6.79 -22.16
CA SER A 89 -0.80 7.88 -23.15
C SER A 89 -1.78 7.73 -24.32
N ASP A 90 -2.59 6.66 -24.36
CA ASP A 90 -3.58 6.46 -25.42
C ASP A 90 -4.89 7.20 -25.10
N THR A 91 -5.01 8.42 -25.61
CA THR A 91 -6.21 9.26 -25.45
C THR A 91 -7.25 9.03 -26.55
N SER A 92 -7.16 7.92 -27.29
CA SER A 92 -8.11 7.63 -28.36
C SER A 92 -9.52 7.44 -27.80
N GLU A 93 -10.52 8.00 -28.47
CA GLU A 93 -11.93 7.80 -28.16
C GLU A 93 -12.35 6.35 -28.43
N MET A 94 -13.15 5.80 -27.52
CA MET A 94 -13.78 4.49 -27.65
C MET A 94 -15.20 4.64 -28.21
N ARG A 95 -15.82 3.51 -28.57
CA ARG A 95 -17.26 3.49 -28.92
C ARG A 95 -18.15 3.46 -27.67
N ALA A 96 -17.53 3.41 -26.49
CA ALA A 96 -18.17 3.42 -25.19
C ALA A 96 -18.53 4.84 -24.75
N VAL A 97 -19.66 4.96 -24.06
CA VAL A 97 -20.17 6.23 -23.52
C VAL A 97 -20.43 6.05 -22.03
N ARG A 98 -20.00 7.02 -21.23
CA ARG A 98 -20.32 7.11 -19.81
C ARG A 98 -21.47 8.09 -19.63
N GLU A 99 -22.50 7.66 -18.91
CA GLU A 99 -23.68 8.45 -18.56
C GLU A 99 -23.64 8.85 -17.08
N HIS A 100 -23.65 10.15 -16.83
CA HIS A 100 -23.70 10.74 -15.50
C HIS A 100 -25.11 10.70 -14.94
N GLY A 101 -25.23 10.77 -13.61
CA GLY A 101 -26.53 10.73 -12.91
C GLY A 101 -27.52 11.84 -13.34
N ASN A 102 -27.02 12.89 -13.98
CA ASN A 102 -27.80 14.01 -14.52
C ASN A 102 -28.18 13.83 -16.02
N GLY A 103 -27.87 12.69 -16.63
CA GLY A 103 -28.13 12.40 -18.05
C GLY A 103 -27.06 12.91 -19.01
N ASN A 104 -26.02 13.59 -18.54
CA ASN A 104 -24.88 13.97 -19.38
C ASN A 104 -24.14 12.73 -19.85
N ARG A 105 -23.69 12.74 -21.11
CA ARG A 105 -22.96 11.63 -21.72
C ARG A 105 -21.60 12.09 -22.21
N ARG A 106 -20.55 11.35 -21.89
CA ARG A 106 -19.19 11.57 -22.41
C ARG A 106 -18.66 10.31 -23.07
N VAL A 107 -17.93 10.47 -24.17
CA VAL A 107 -17.22 9.36 -24.81
C VAL A 107 -16.05 8.97 -23.92
N VAL A 108 -15.88 7.67 -23.67
CA VAL A 108 -14.77 7.16 -22.86
C VAL A 108 -13.50 7.09 -23.72
N ILE A 109 -12.35 7.39 -23.14
CA ILE A 109 -11.04 7.24 -23.79
C ILE A 109 -10.31 6.00 -23.30
N VAL A 110 -9.42 5.46 -24.14
CA VAL A 110 -8.73 4.17 -23.87
C VAL A 110 -7.99 4.18 -22.54
N ASN A 111 -7.23 5.24 -22.24
CA ASN A 111 -6.44 5.29 -21.02
C ASN A 111 -7.27 5.29 -19.72
N GLU A 112 -8.55 5.64 -19.77
CA GLU A 112 -9.48 5.53 -18.64
C GLU A 112 -9.67 4.05 -18.26
N TYR A 113 -9.92 3.20 -19.26
CA TYR A 113 -10.02 1.74 -19.08
C TYR A 113 -8.68 1.12 -18.67
N ILE A 114 -7.57 1.59 -19.23
CA ILE A 114 -6.24 1.11 -18.84
C ILE A 114 -5.96 1.43 -17.37
N GLY A 115 -6.31 2.65 -16.93
CA GLY A 115 -6.20 3.05 -15.53
C GLY A 115 -7.03 2.16 -14.61
N TYR A 116 -8.29 1.90 -14.98
CA TYR A 116 -9.17 0.98 -14.27
C TYR A 116 -8.56 -0.44 -14.15
N ILE A 117 -8.13 -1.03 -15.27
CA ILE A 117 -7.51 -2.37 -15.29
C ILE A 117 -6.26 -2.41 -14.40
N ILE A 118 -5.45 -1.36 -14.41
CA ILE A 118 -4.26 -1.28 -13.55
C ILE A 118 -4.67 -1.27 -12.08
N ASN A 119 -5.68 -0.50 -11.68
CA ASN A 119 -6.18 -0.49 -10.29
C ASN A 119 -6.66 -1.89 -9.86
N GLU A 120 -7.46 -2.56 -10.71
CA GLU A 120 -7.99 -3.90 -10.43
C GLU A 120 -6.88 -4.96 -10.30
N ILE A 121 -5.93 -4.98 -11.23
CA ILE A 121 -4.79 -5.91 -11.16
C ILE A 121 -3.91 -5.65 -9.94
N ALA A 122 -3.73 -4.36 -9.61
CA ALA A 122 -2.92 -3.95 -8.47
C ALA A 122 -3.63 -4.24 -7.13
N ASP A 123 -4.96 -4.27 -7.13
CA ASP A 123 -5.81 -4.22 -5.93
C ASP A 123 -5.39 -3.00 -5.07
N HIS A 124 -5.22 -1.86 -5.77
CA HIS A 124 -4.69 -0.61 -5.24
C HIS A 124 -5.24 0.58 -6.04
N GLU A 125 -5.71 1.59 -5.33
CA GLU A 125 -6.21 2.82 -5.92
C GLU A 125 -5.06 3.84 -6.06
N PHE A 126 -4.65 4.11 -7.31
CA PHE A 126 -3.60 5.08 -7.58
C PHE A 126 -4.15 6.50 -7.57
N TYR A 127 -3.51 7.37 -6.78
CA TYR A 127 -3.91 8.75 -6.59
C TYR A 127 -2.71 9.68 -6.73
N LEU A 128 -2.89 10.80 -7.45
CA LEU A 128 -1.96 11.92 -7.46
C LEU A 128 -2.57 13.07 -6.65
N PRO A 129 -1.87 13.60 -5.63
CA PRO A 129 -2.35 14.76 -4.89
C PRO A 129 -2.44 15.99 -5.78
N GLY A 130 -3.45 16.83 -5.52
CA GLY A 130 -3.61 18.12 -6.17
C GLY A 130 -2.41 19.05 -5.95
N LYS A 131 -2.28 20.08 -6.79
CA LYS A 131 -1.23 21.10 -6.67
C LYS A 131 -1.51 22.13 -5.55
N THR A 132 -2.73 22.13 -5.03
CA THR A 132 -3.30 23.07 -4.05
C THR A 132 -3.56 22.36 -2.71
N ASP A 133 -3.79 23.14 -1.64
CA ASP A 133 -4.15 22.62 -0.31
C ASP A 133 -5.62 22.16 -0.22
N GLU A 134 -6.39 22.34 -1.29
CA GLU A 134 -7.74 21.79 -1.47
C GLU A 134 -7.60 20.39 -2.12
N ASP A 135 -8.46 19.44 -1.73
CA ASP A 135 -8.41 18.04 -2.19
C ASP A 135 -8.87 17.92 -3.66
N ASP A 136 -8.07 18.49 -4.56
CA ASP A 136 -8.23 18.49 -6.01
C ASP A 136 -7.40 17.36 -6.65
N GLY A 137 -7.19 16.27 -5.91
CA GLY A 137 -6.38 15.16 -6.40
C GLY A 137 -7.06 14.36 -7.49
N ILE A 138 -6.26 13.62 -8.25
CA ILE A 138 -6.70 12.88 -9.42
C ILE A 138 -6.57 11.39 -9.12
N LEU A 139 -7.66 10.65 -9.31
CA LEU A 139 -7.68 9.19 -9.24
C LEU A 139 -7.39 8.58 -10.61
N LEU A 140 -6.58 7.53 -10.63
CA LEU A 140 -6.30 6.81 -11.87
C LEU A 140 -7.58 6.13 -12.39
N GLY A 141 -7.91 6.39 -13.65
CA GLY A 141 -9.11 5.84 -14.28
C GLY A 141 -10.36 6.69 -14.05
N ASP A 142 -10.29 7.76 -13.26
CA ASP A 142 -11.36 8.74 -13.16
C ASP A 142 -11.23 9.78 -14.28
N GLU A 143 -12.28 9.90 -15.08
CA GLU A 143 -12.42 10.82 -16.22
C GLU A 143 -11.40 10.75 -17.38
N GLY A 144 -10.44 9.83 -17.31
CA GLY A 144 -9.39 9.66 -18.31
C GLY A 144 -8.30 10.75 -18.22
N LEU A 145 -7.11 10.43 -18.71
CA LEU A 145 -5.95 11.33 -18.56
C LEU A 145 -5.71 12.11 -19.86
N ILE A 146 -5.78 13.43 -19.82
CA ILE A 146 -5.58 14.28 -21.02
C ILE A 146 -4.24 15.00 -20.98
N ASP A 147 -3.80 15.39 -19.79
CA ASP A 147 -2.55 16.14 -19.58
C ASP A 147 -1.33 15.22 -19.56
N MET A 148 -0.31 15.52 -20.39
CA MET A 148 0.89 14.70 -20.52
C MET A 148 1.74 14.67 -19.25
N ASP A 149 1.80 15.77 -18.49
CA ASP A 149 2.52 15.81 -17.22
C ASP A 149 1.88 14.86 -16.21
N THR A 150 0.54 14.88 -16.13
CA THR A 150 -0.27 13.98 -15.30
C THR A 150 -0.12 12.52 -15.73
N ILE A 151 -0.14 12.23 -17.04
CA ILE A 151 0.10 10.89 -17.58
C ILE A 151 1.48 10.38 -17.15
N HIS A 152 2.54 11.18 -17.32
CA HIS A 152 3.89 10.80 -16.92
C HIS A 152 4.04 10.64 -15.41
N ALA A 153 3.36 11.47 -14.61
CA ALA A 153 3.32 11.33 -13.16
C ALA A 153 2.69 9.99 -12.75
N PHE A 154 1.55 9.60 -13.34
CA PHE A 154 0.94 8.29 -13.09
C PHE A 154 1.82 7.14 -13.56
N GLN A 155 2.39 7.21 -14.77
CA GLN A 155 3.31 6.18 -15.27
C GLN A 155 4.47 5.96 -14.31
N THR A 156 5.05 7.04 -13.78
CA THR A 156 6.13 7.00 -12.79
C THR A 156 5.66 6.42 -11.46
N LEU A 157 4.51 6.87 -10.95
CA LEU A 157 3.90 6.39 -9.71
C LEU A 157 3.67 4.87 -9.75
N ILE A 158 3.03 4.39 -10.82
CA ILE A 158 2.68 2.98 -11.00
C ILE A 158 3.94 2.14 -11.22
N ALA A 159 4.91 2.62 -12.01
CA ALA A 159 6.19 1.92 -12.18
C ALA A 159 6.94 1.74 -10.85
N ASN A 160 7.01 2.79 -10.04
CA ASN A 160 7.64 2.75 -8.72
C ASN A 160 6.89 1.80 -7.76
N TRP A 161 5.57 1.87 -7.74
CA TRP A 161 4.73 0.96 -6.95
C TRP A 161 4.93 -0.50 -7.39
N TYR A 162 4.94 -0.76 -8.69
CA TYR A 162 5.15 -2.09 -9.26
C TYR A 162 6.49 -2.68 -8.82
N GLN A 163 7.60 -1.92 -8.96
CA GLN A 163 8.91 -2.42 -8.53
C GLN A 163 8.97 -2.76 -7.04
N LYS A 164 8.26 -1.99 -6.20
CA LYS A 164 8.18 -2.22 -4.75
C LYS A 164 7.30 -3.43 -4.37
N ASN A 165 6.35 -3.82 -5.23
CA ASN A 165 5.26 -4.73 -4.88
C ASN A 165 5.15 -5.99 -5.76
N LYS A 166 5.88 -6.09 -6.87
CA LYS A 166 5.80 -7.21 -7.84
C LYS A 166 6.05 -8.60 -7.24
N ASN A 167 6.81 -8.68 -6.14
CA ASN A 167 7.17 -9.93 -5.48
C ASN A 167 6.35 -10.18 -4.19
N LYS A 168 5.37 -9.34 -3.88
CA LYS A 168 4.54 -9.46 -2.67
C LYS A 168 3.19 -10.09 -2.98
N SER A 169 2.68 -10.90 -2.06
CA SER A 169 1.31 -11.39 -2.14
C SER A 169 0.30 -10.24 -1.97
N PRO A 170 -0.95 -10.39 -2.44
CA PRO A 170 -2.02 -9.41 -2.19
C PRO A 170 -2.18 -9.06 -0.70
N GLU A 171 -2.14 -10.06 0.18
CA GLU A 171 -2.27 -9.87 1.63
C GLU A 171 -1.08 -9.09 2.22
N GLU A 172 0.13 -9.32 1.72
CA GLU A 172 1.31 -8.54 2.11
C GLU A 172 1.21 -7.08 1.69
N ARG A 173 0.67 -6.80 0.50
CA ARG A 173 0.43 -5.43 0.02
C ARG A 173 -0.61 -4.73 0.89
N LYS A 174 -1.78 -5.34 1.09
CA LYS A 174 -2.84 -4.80 1.94
C LYS A 174 -2.38 -4.52 3.36
N ARG A 175 -1.62 -5.45 3.97
CA ARG A 175 -1.04 -5.23 5.30
C ARG A 175 -0.05 -4.07 5.33
N GLU A 176 0.81 -3.93 4.32
CA GLU A 176 1.78 -2.83 4.24
C GLU A 176 1.09 -1.47 4.02
N GLU A 177 0.05 -1.42 3.19
CA GLU A 177 -0.74 -0.20 2.96
C GLU A 177 -1.50 0.23 4.22
N TYR A 178 -2.17 -0.71 4.88
CA TYR A 178 -2.83 -0.44 6.16
C TYR A 178 -1.84 0.03 7.21
N ARG A 179 -0.65 -0.60 7.29
CA ARG A 179 0.44 -0.17 8.18
C ARG A 179 0.86 1.28 7.91
N LEU A 180 1.10 1.64 6.64
CA LEU A 180 1.50 3.00 6.26
C LEU A 180 0.41 4.03 6.56
N SER A 181 -0.87 3.69 6.35
CA SER A 181 -2.00 4.54 6.71
C SER A 181 -2.02 4.87 8.20
N LEU A 182 -1.84 3.86 9.06
CA LEU A 182 -1.75 4.05 10.52
C LEU A 182 -0.54 4.92 10.92
N GLU A 183 0.62 4.74 10.29
CA GLU A 183 1.80 5.57 10.55
C GLU A 183 1.58 7.04 10.16
N ASN A 184 0.91 7.26 9.03
CA ASN A 184 0.58 8.60 8.55
C ASN A 184 -0.42 9.28 9.50
N LYS A 185 -1.46 8.58 9.97
CA LYS A 185 -2.37 9.09 11.01
C LYS A 185 -1.61 9.54 12.26
N ILE A 186 -0.71 8.69 12.77
CA ILE A 186 0.14 9.05 13.92
C ILE A 186 1.01 10.29 13.63
N LYS A 187 1.57 10.40 12.42
CA LYS A 187 2.36 11.58 12.02
C LYS A 187 1.51 12.85 12.04
N VAL A 188 0.25 12.78 11.60
CA VAL A 188 -0.71 13.90 11.63
C VAL A 188 -1.02 14.30 13.08
N PHE A 189 -1.22 13.33 13.98
CA PHE A 189 -1.44 13.59 15.40
C PHE A 189 -0.28 14.30 16.09
N PHE A 190 0.96 14.06 15.65
CA PHE A 190 2.09 14.84 16.16
C PHE A 190 2.15 16.27 15.62
N LYS A 191 1.45 16.58 14.53
CA LYS A 191 1.45 17.92 13.89
C LYS A 191 0.33 18.81 14.42
N TYR A 192 -0.83 18.23 14.73
CA TYR A 192 -2.02 18.97 15.16
C TYR A 192 -2.50 18.47 16.52
N TYR A 193 -3.12 19.33 17.33
CA TYR A 193 -3.76 18.89 18.57
C TYR A 193 -4.90 17.93 18.23
N SER A 194 -4.73 16.64 18.51
CA SER A 194 -5.61 15.58 18.02
C SER A 194 -5.93 14.57 19.13
N ASP A 195 -6.91 13.71 18.86
CA ASP A 195 -7.40 12.70 19.80
C ASP A 195 -6.30 11.70 20.18
N GLU A 196 -5.85 11.78 21.44
CA GLU A 196 -4.84 10.89 21.99
C GLU A 196 -5.30 9.44 21.97
N SER A 197 -6.61 9.17 22.09
CA SER A 197 -7.18 7.81 22.05
C SER A 197 -6.98 7.17 20.67
N GLU A 198 -7.27 7.89 19.59
CA GLU A 198 -7.09 7.37 18.23
C GLU A 198 -5.60 7.07 17.93
N MET A 199 -4.68 7.86 18.48
CA MET A 199 -3.25 7.59 18.38
C MET A 199 -2.86 6.26 19.05
N ILE A 200 -3.40 5.97 20.24
CA ILE A 200 -3.15 4.70 20.96
C ILE A 200 -3.77 3.51 20.21
N GLU A 201 -4.96 3.68 19.62
CA GLU A 201 -5.57 2.67 18.76
C GLU A 201 -4.70 2.36 17.54
N CYS A 202 -4.18 3.39 16.88
CA CYS A 202 -3.25 3.23 15.76
C CYS A 202 -1.98 2.49 16.19
N ALA A 203 -1.38 2.86 17.33
CA ALA A 203 -0.20 2.19 17.86
C ALA A 203 -0.46 0.71 18.18
N THR A 204 -1.63 0.40 18.76
CA THR A 204 -2.08 -0.96 19.05
C THR A 204 -2.22 -1.79 17.77
N ALA A 205 -2.86 -1.21 16.74
CA ALA A 205 -3.04 -1.85 15.45
C ALA A 205 -1.69 -2.15 14.78
N LEU A 206 -0.73 -1.20 14.83
CA LEU A 206 0.64 -1.43 14.36
C LEU A 206 1.33 -2.60 15.09
N GLY A 207 1.17 -2.70 16.40
CA GLY A 207 1.67 -3.83 17.19
C GLY A 207 1.05 -5.17 16.77
N LYS A 208 -0.25 -5.20 16.44
CA LYS A 208 -0.95 -6.39 15.93
C LYS A 208 -0.48 -6.80 14.53
N ILE A 209 -0.16 -5.82 13.68
CA ILE A 209 0.43 -6.07 12.34
C ILE A 209 1.80 -6.74 12.47
N GLY A 210 2.56 -6.45 13.52
CA GLY A 210 3.81 -7.17 13.82
C GLY A 210 4.98 -6.82 12.89
N ASN A 211 4.88 -5.75 12.09
CA ASN A 211 5.93 -5.37 11.14
C ASN A 211 7.01 -4.48 11.81
N PRO A 212 8.28 -4.94 11.90
CA PRO A 212 9.34 -4.21 12.61
C PRO A 212 9.64 -2.81 12.09
N LYS A 213 9.28 -2.49 10.84
CA LYS A 213 9.47 -1.15 10.25
C LYS A 213 8.76 -0.07 11.06
N SER A 214 7.67 -0.41 11.76
CA SER A 214 6.89 0.52 12.56
C SER A 214 7.50 0.85 13.93
N ALA A 215 8.60 0.21 14.32
CA ALA A 215 9.22 0.40 15.63
C ALA A 215 9.61 1.86 15.90
N LYS A 216 10.11 2.58 14.89
CA LYS A 216 10.46 4.01 15.03
C LYS A 216 9.23 4.86 15.34
N THR A 217 8.09 4.58 14.72
CA THR A 217 6.82 5.26 14.96
C THR A 217 6.33 4.97 16.38
N LEU A 218 6.32 3.70 16.79
CA LEU A 218 5.89 3.31 18.15
C LEU A 218 6.78 3.89 19.26
N ARG A 219 8.10 4.01 19.05
CA ARG A 219 8.98 4.71 20.00
C ARG A 219 8.59 6.17 20.21
N LYS A 220 8.19 6.86 19.14
CA LYS A 220 7.72 8.26 19.25
C LYS A 220 6.44 8.34 20.08
N VAL A 221 5.49 7.44 19.84
CA VAL A 221 4.25 7.38 20.63
C VAL A 221 4.57 7.06 22.10
N ALA A 222 5.43 6.07 22.37
CA ALA A 222 5.82 5.71 23.72
C ALA A 222 6.46 6.90 24.48
N ASN A 223 7.34 7.64 23.80
CA ASN A 223 7.98 8.83 24.35
C ASN A 223 6.96 9.97 24.58
N TYR A 224 6.04 10.18 23.65
CA TYR A 224 4.96 11.16 23.80
C TYR A 224 4.12 10.84 25.04
N VAL A 225 3.63 9.59 25.15
CA VAL A 225 2.78 9.15 26.27
C VAL A 225 3.53 9.29 27.60
N SER A 226 4.78 8.85 27.65
CA SER A 226 5.63 9.02 28.83
C SER A 226 5.78 10.50 29.20
N SER A 227 5.87 11.38 28.20
CA SER A 227 6.05 12.81 28.45
C SER A 227 4.83 13.50 29.01
N TYR A 228 3.65 13.17 28.53
CA TYR A 228 2.42 13.71 29.08
C TYR A 228 2.15 13.19 30.50
N LEU A 229 2.38 11.90 30.74
CA LEU A 229 2.13 11.29 32.05
C LEU A 229 3.10 11.74 33.14
N PHE A 230 4.39 11.95 32.82
CA PHE A 230 5.43 12.16 33.84
C PHE A 230 6.17 13.49 33.75
N TYR A 231 6.47 13.97 32.54
CA TYR A 231 7.33 15.16 32.38
C TYR A 231 6.55 16.48 32.36
N LYS A 232 5.47 16.55 31.57
CA LYS A 232 4.73 17.80 31.33
C LYS A 232 3.71 18.12 32.42
N ARG A 233 3.16 17.09 33.09
CA ARG A 233 2.08 17.23 34.09
C ARG A 233 0.91 18.12 33.61
N GLU A 234 0.65 18.10 32.31
CA GLU A 234 -0.47 18.79 31.66
C GLU A 234 -1.74 17.94 31.77
N ALA A 235 -2.92 18.55 31.61
CA ALA A 235 -4.17 17.80 31.50
C ALA A 235 -4.12 16.93 30.24
N THR A 236 -4.23 15.61 30.41
CA THR A 236 -4.21 14.61 29.34
C THR A 236 -5.28 13.56 29.61
N SER A 237 -5.82 12.96 28.55
CA SER A 237 -6.70 11.79 28.67
C SER A 237 -5.91 10.49 28.79
N LEU A 238 -4.59 10.53 28.60
CA LEU A 238 -3.71 9.37 28.68
C LEU A 238 -3.64 8.81 30.10
N THR A 239 -3.48 7.49 30.17
CA THR A 239 -3.40 6.73 31.40
C THR A 239 -2.16 5.85 31.44
N ILE A 240 -1.85 5.32 32.63
CA ILE A 240 -0.83 4.26 32.76
C ILE A 240 -1.16 3.04 31.90
N HIS A 241 -2.44 2.76 31.64
CA HIS A 241 -2.80 1.65 30.76
C HIS A 241 -2.30 1.88 29.34
N ASP A 242 -2.47 3.09 28.81
CA ASP A 242 -2.03 3.48 27.46
C ASP A 242 -0.52 3.41 27.30
N LEU A 243 0.23 3.80 28.34
CA LEU A 243 1.68 3.63 28.39
C LEU A 243 2.06 2.17 28.15
N PHE A 244 1.41 1.24 28.86
CA PHE A 244 1.71 -0.20 28.72
C PHE A 244 1.25 -0.76 27.39
N ILE A 245 0.11 -0.30 26.83
CA ILE A 245 -0.36 -0.70 25.50
C ILE A 245 0.69 -0.40 24.43
N VAL A 246 1.24 0.82 24.43
CA VAL A 246 2.22 1.22 23.40
C VAL A 246 3.53 0.46 23.56
N HIS A 247 3.96 0.19 24.80
CA HIS A 247 5.15 -0.62 25.07
C HIS A 247 4.93 -2.10 24.71
N GLU A 248 3.73 -2.65 24.89
CA GLU A 248 3.37 -4.00 24.44
C GLU A 248 3.39 -4.06 22.90
N ALA A 249 2.86 -3.04 22.22
CA ALA A 249 2.93 -2.94 20.77
C ALA A 249 4.39 -2.95 20.29
N LEU A 250 5.28 -2.21 20.96
CA LEU A 250 6.71 -2.20 20.67
C LEU A 250 7.35 -3.59 20.93
N ALA A 251 6.95 -4.27 22.02
CA ALA A 251 7.41 -5.62 22.32
C ALA A 251 7.01 -6.64 21.24
N LYS A 252 5.76 -6.55 20.71
CA LYS A 252 5.27 -7.37 19.58
C LYS A 252 6.08 -7.19 18.30
N LEU A 253 6.77 -6.06 18.13
CA LEU A 253 7.70 -5.82 17.02
C LEU A 253 9.11 -6.36 17.26
N GLY A 254 9.33 -7.15 18.32
CA GLY A 254 10.63 -7.73 18.67
C GLY A 254 11.48 -6.89 19.62
N HIS A 255 10.92 -5.80 20.18
CA HIS A 255 11.63 -4.87 21.05
C HIS A 255 11.28 -5.03 22.54
N LYS A 256 10.99 -6.25 23.00
CA LYS A 256 10.62 -6.56 24.40
C LYS A 256 11.63 -6.02 25.42
N LYS A 257 12.92 -6.29 25.20
CA LYS A 257 13.98 -5.87 26.14
C LYS A 257 14.03 -4.36 26.28
N GLU A 258 13.94 -3.64 25.16
CA GLU A 258 13.90 -2.18 25.13
C GLU A 258 12.69 -1.65 25.91
N ALA A 259 11.49 -2.20 25.64
CA ALA A 259 10.27 -1.79 26.30
C ALA A 259 10.33 -2.00 27.82
N LEU A 260 10.85 -3.14 28.28
CA LEU A 260 11.01 -3.44 29.70
C LEU A 260 12.04 -2.54 30.39
N VAL A 261 13.17 -2.24 29.73
CA VAL A 261 14.16 -1.30 30.28
C VAL A 261 13.50 0.05 30.50
N ARG A 262 12.77 0.56 29.50
CA ARG A 262 12.13 1.88 29.60
C ARG A 262 11.08 1.94 30.70
N LEU A 263 10.24 0.91 30.84
CA LEU A 263 9.23 0.85 31.90
C LEU A 263 9.88 0.78 33.30
N ASN A 264 11.02 0.10 33.44
CA ASN A 264 11.75 0.04 34.71
C ASN A 264 12.44 1.36 35.05
N GLU A 265 12.92 2.13 34.06
CA GLU A 265 13.40 3.50 34.28
C GLU A 265 12.26 4.39 34.80
N LEU A 266 11.10 4.37 34.14
CA LEU A 266 9.93 5.14 34.57
C LEU A 266 9.47 4.76 35.98
N LYS A 267 9.52 3.46 36.33
CA LYS A 267 9.28 2.99 37.70
C LYS A 267 10.25 3.64 38.68
N LYS A 268 11.55 3.60 38.39
CA LYS A 268 12.58 4.14 39.28
C LYS A 268 12.41 5.63 39.50
N ASP A 269 12.09 6.36 38.44
CA ASP A 269 12.10 7.81 38.46
C ASP A 269 10.77 8.41 38.96
N TYR A 270 9.63 7.75 38.74
CA TYR A 270 8.31 8.35 38.95
C TYR A 270 7.35 7.57 39.84
N LEU A 271 7.63 6.33 40.21
CA LEU A 271 6.64 5.52 40.97
C LEU A 271 6.22 6.19 42.28
N GLU A 272 7.17 6.75 43.03
CA GLU A 272 6.89 7.40 44.32
C GLU A 272 6.06 8.69 44.18
N GLU A 273 6.08 9.33 43.01
CA GLU A 273 5.29 10.54 42.72
C GLU A 273 3.82 10.23 42.35
N MET A 274 3.52 8.99 41.98
CA MET A 274 2.17 8.57 41.60
C MET A 274 1.27 8.41 42.83
N ASN A 275 -0.04 8.65 42.68
CA ASN A 275 -1.00 8.29 43.72
C ASN A 275 -1.09 6.76 43.91
N GLY A 276 -1.55 6.30 45.08
CA GLY A 276 -1.53 4.89 45.46
C GLY A 276 -2.24 3.94 44.48
N ASP A 277 -3.38 4.36 43.91
CA ASP A 277 -4.10 3.56 42.91
C ASP A 277 -3.32 3.44 41.60
N THR A 278 -2.72 4.54 41.14
CA THR A 278 -1.87 4.58 39.95
C THR A 278 -0.60 3.76 40.14
N GLN A 279 0.05 3.84 41.31
CA GLN A 279 1.20 2.99 41.66
C GLN A 279 0.87 1.51 41.56
N LYS A 280 -0.26 1.10 42.17
CA LYS A 280 -0.73 -0.29 42.13
C LYS A 280 -0.94 -0.76 40.69
N LYS A 281 -1.65 0.03 39.87
CA LYS A 281 -1.88 -0.28 38.45
C LYS A 281 -0.57 -0.39 37.66
N PHE A 282 0.39 0.51 37.92
CA PHE A 282 1.70 0.47 37.26
C PHE A 282 2.43 -0.83 37.56
N LEU A 283 2.54 -1.20 38.84
CA LEU A 283 3.25 -2.41 39.27
C LEU A 283 2.56 -3.69 38.76
N GLU A 284 1.23 -3.73 38.78
CA GLU A 284 0.46 -4.86 38.23
C GLU A 284 0.71 -5.03 36.73
N ASN A 285 0.72 -3.95 35.96
CA ASN A 285 1.00 -4.00 34.53
C ASN A 285 2.47 -4.33 34.24
N LEU A 286 3.41 -3.85 35.04
CA LEU A 286 4.83 -4.20 34.91
C LEU A 286 5.07 -5.70 35.10
N LYS A 287 4.43 -6.30 36.10
CA LYS A 287 4.49 -7.76 36.32
C LYS A 287 3.89 -8.55 35.16
N LYS A 288 2.87 -8.02 34.49
CA LYS A 288 2.35 -8.63 33.24
C LYS A 288 3.35 -8.46 32.10
N ALA A 289 3.99 -7.29 31.99
CA ALA A 289 4.93 -6.99 30.92
C ALA A 289 6.19 -7.86 30.92
N GLU A 290 6.65 -8.30 32.10
CA GLU A 290 7.77 -9.24 32.21
C GLU A 290 7.53 -10.55 31.42
N LYS A 291 6.26 -10.91 31.21
CA LYS A 291 5.82 -12.12 30.48
C LYS A 291 5.62 -11.94 28.98
N TRP A 292 5.85 -10.75 28.42
CA TRP A 292 5.72 -10.49 26.98
C TRP A 292 6.63 -11.36 26.10
#